data_AF-A0A948S9D0-F1
#
_entry.id   AF-A0A948S9D0-F1
#
_cell.length_a   1.000
_cell.length_b   1.000
_cell.length_c   1.000
_cell.angle_alpha   90.00
_cell.angle_beta   90.00
_cell.angle_gamma   90.00
#
_symmetry.space_group_name_H-M   'P 1'
#
loop_
_entity.id
_entity.type
_entity.pdbx_description
1 polymer ?
#
loop_
_entity_poly.entity_id
_entity_poly.type
_entity_poly.pdbx_seq_one_letter_code
_entity_poly.pdbx_strand_id
1 'polypeptide(L)' 'MPPAHVYKLYTAREAADALQVTENWITAARRAGAPFPGGRTRPEWVLDWLHEHPDFTLKQHQ' A
#
# COMPACT_ATOMS: atom_id res chain seq x y z
N MET A 1 -2.82 24.55 7.35
CA MET A 1 -2.79 23.93 6.00
C MET A 1 -2.17 22.56 6.15
N PRO A 2 -2.84 21.45 5.81
CA PRO A 2 -2.17 20.16 5.79
C PRO A 2 -1.06 20.20 4.72
N PRO A 3 0.09 19.56 4.94
CA PRO A 3 1.22 19.62 4.03
C PRO A 3 0.82 19.08 2.64
N ALA A 4 1.34 19.68 1.57
CA ALA A 4 0.98 19.43 0.17
C ALA A 4 1.21 17.98 -0.33
N HIS A 5 1.74 17.09 0.52
CA HIS A 5 1.94 15.67 0.24
C HIS A 5 0.64 14.84 0.38
N VAL A 6 -0.41 15.40 0.99
CA VAL A 6 -1.65 14.70 1.37
C VAL A 6 -2.59 14.44 0.18
N TYR A 7 -2.15 14.56 -1.08
CA TYR A 7 -2.98 14.25 -2.25
C TYR A 7 -2.30 13.42 -3.34
N LYS A 8 -1.01 13.10 -3.20
CA LYS A 8 -0.33 12.32 -4.23
C LYS A 8 -0.69 10.84 -4.08
N LEU A 9 -1.37 10.32 -5.10
CA LEU A 9 -1.57 8.88 -5.25
C LEU A 9 -0.36 8.29 -5.96
N TYR A 10 0.17 7.21 -5.41
CA TYR A 10 1.34 6.49 -5.87
C TYR A 10 0.92 5.22 -6.60
N THR A 11 1.65 4.86 -7.64
CA THR A 11 1.56 3.51 -8.23
C THR A 11 2.01 2.46 -7.21
N ALA A 12 1.70 1.17 -7.48
CA ALA A 12 2.13 0.09 -6.60
C ALA A 12 3.66 0.08 -6.40
N ARG A 13 4.42 0.34 -7.46
CA ARG A 13 5.87 0.47 -7.42
C ARG A 13 6.34 1.64 -6.56
N GLU A 14 5.83 2.85 -6.78
CA GLU A 14 6.25 4.02 -5.99
C GLU A 14 5.86 3.89 -4.51
N ALA A 15 4.71 3.27 -4.21
CA ALA A 15 4.32 2.97 -2.84
C ALA A 15 5.25 1.92 -2.20
N ALA A 16 5.72 0.95 -2.98
CA ALA A 16 6.69 -0.05 -2.53
C ALA A 16 8.03 0.59 -2.18
N ASP A 17 8.54 1.46 -3.06
CA ASP A 17 9.76 2.25 -2.80
C ASP A 17 9.61 3.13 -1.55
N ALA A 18 8.47 3.81 -1.39
CA ALA A 18 8.20 4.67 -0.23
C ALA A 18 8.12 3.90 1.10
N LEU A 19 7.60 2.68 1.07
CA LEU A 19 7.45 1.80 2.23
C LEU A 19 8.65 0.86 2.42
N GLN A 20 9.66 0.91 1.53
CA GLN A 20 10.81 0.00 1.48
C GLN A 20 10.42 -1.49 1.46
N VAL A 21 9.37 -1.81 0.70
CA VAL A 21 8.86 -3.18 0.50
C VAL A 21 8.90 -3.55 -0.98
N THR A 22 8.56 -4.80 -1.32
CA THR A 22 8.49 -5.22 -2.72
C THR A 22 7.17 -4.81 -3.37
N GLU A 23 7.18 -4.55 -4.69
CA GLU A 23 5.96 -4.26 -5.45
C GLU A 23 4.93 -5.40 -5.36
N ASN A 24 5.41 -6.65 -5.28
CA ASN A 24 4.55 -7.82 -5.05
C ASN A 24 3.77 -7.70 -3.76
N TRP A 25 4.37 -7.13 -2.71
CA TRP A 25 3.70 -6.93 -1.43
C TRP A 25 2.53 -5.95 -1.53
N ILE A 26 2.77 -4.81 -2.17
CA ILE A 26 1.77 -3.78 -2.42
C ILE A 26 0.64 -4.33 -3.31
N THR A 27 1.00 -5.15 -4.29
CA THR A 27 0.04 -5.85 -5.17
C THR A 27 -0.78 -6.88 -4.41
N ALA A 28 -0.17 -7.62 -3.47
CA ALA A 28 -0.86 -8.56 -2.61
C ALA A 28 -1.84 -7.84 -1.67
N ALA A 29 -1.43 -6.73 -1.06
CA ALA A 29 -2.29 -5.89 -0.23
C ALA A 29 -3.49 -5.37 -1.02
N ARG A 30 -3.26 -4.88 -2.26
CA ARG A 30 -4.35 -4.50 -3.18
C ARG A 30 -5.33 -5.63 -3.45
N ARG A 31 -4.83 -6.86 -3.69
CA ARG A 31 -5.69 -8.04 -3.91
C ARG A 31 -6.46 -8.44 -2.66
N ALA A 32 -5.89 -8.22 -1.49
CA ALA A 32 -6.50 -8.50 -0.20
C ALA A 32 -7.56 -7.46 0.22
N GLY A 33 -7.67 -6.34 -0.50
CA GLY A 33 -8.71 -5.32 -0.26
C GLY A 33 -8.18 -3.96 0.20
N ALA A 34 -6.86 -3.76 0.23
CA ALA A 34 -6.30 -2.45 0.54
C ALA A 34 -6.80 -1.38 -0.46
N PRO A 35 -6.92 -0.11 -0.05
CA PRO A 35 -7.51 0.95 -0.86
C PRO A 35 -6.60 1.40 -2.01
N PHE A 36 -7.01 1.09 -3.25
CA PHE A 36 -6.31 1.47 -4.49
C PHE A 36 -7.26 2.11 -5.52
N PRO A 37 -7.79 3.32 -5.27
CA PRO A 37 -8.65 4.01 -6.23
C PRO A 37 -7.92 4.25 -7.56
N GLY A 38 -8.52 3.80 -8.66
CA GLY A 38 -7.93 3.93 -9.99
C GLY A 38 -6.58 3.21 -10.14
N GLY A 39 -6.31 2.19 -9.31
CA GLY A 39 -5.06 1.43 -9.34
C GLY A 39 -3.86 2.13 -8.70
N ARG A 40 -4.09 3.24 -7.98
CA ARG A 40 -3.06 3.96 -7.21
C ARG A 40 -3.46 4.02 -5.74
N THR A 41 -2.49 4.12 -4.85
CA THR A 41 -2.71 4.11 -3.40
C THR A 41 -1.88 5.18 -2.71
N ARG A 42 -2.04 5.30 -1.39
CA ARG A 42 -1.13 6.06 -0.54
C ARG A 42 -0.44 5.11 0.42
N PRO A 43 0.86 5.31 0.70
CA PRO A 43 1.57 4.54 1.72
C PRO A 43 0.83 4.49 3.06
N GLU A 44 0.30 5.64 3.50
CA GLU A 44 -0.49 5.77 4.74
C GLU A 44 -1.70 4.84 4.75
N TRP A 45 -2.47 4.77 3.66
CA TRP A 45 -3.66 3.92 3.62
C TRP A 45 -3.33 2.44 3.63
N VAL A 46 -2.21 2.05 3.02
CA VAL A 46 -1.74 0.67 3.07
C VAL A 46 -1.29 0.32 4.48
N LEU A 47 -0.63 1.25 5.19
CA LEU A 47 -0.26 1.07 6.59
C LEU A 47 -1.47 1.03 7.53
N ASP A 48 -2.47 1.88 7.34
CA ASP A 48 -3.73 1.84 8.08
C ASP A 48 -4.44 0.49 7.85
N TRP A 49 -4.56 0.08 6.59
CA TRP A 49 -5.14 -1.22 6.25
C TRP A 49 -4.37 -2.38 6.89
N LEU A 50 -3.04 -2.33 6.97
CA LEU A 50 -2.28 -3.35 7.70
C LEU A 50 -2.54 -3.37 9.20
N HIS A 51 -2.72 -2.20 9.82
CA HIS A 51 -3.07 -2.16 11.25
C HIS A 51 -4.43 -2.81 11.49
N GLU A 52 -5.37 -2.66 10.54
CA GLU A 52 -6.68 -3.32 10.58
C GLU A 52 -6.61 -4.81 10.23
N HIS A 53 -5.60 -5.23 9.46
CA HIS A 53 -5.40 -6.61 9.00
C HIS A 53 -4.03 -7.17 9.40
N PRO A 54 -3.73 -7.33 10.71
CA PRO A 54 -2.42 -7.79 11.19
C PRO A 54 -2.09 -9.23 10.78
N ASP A 55 -3.11 -10.04 10.45
CA ASP A 55 -2.94 -11.41 9.94
C ASP A 55 -2.46 -11.45 8.48
N PHE A 56 -2.46 -10.31 7.78
CA PHE A 56 -1.92 -10.22 6.44
C PHE A 56 -0.40 -10.42 6.46
N THR A 57 0.01 -11.65 6.18
CA THR A 57 1.42 -12.02 6.07
C THR A 57 1.76 -12.37 4.63
N LEU A 58 2.94 -11.94 4.18
CA LEU A 58 3.54 -12.30 2.89
C LEU A 58 3.89 -13.78 2.72
N LYS A 59 3.40 -14.64 3.60
CA LYS A 59 3.66 -16.07 3.52
C LYS A 59 2.80 -16.67 2.43
N GLN A 60 3.21 -16.47 1.17
CA GLN A 60 2.99 -17.35 0.02
C GLN A 60 3.26 -16.55 -1.25
N HIS A 61 4.51 -16.54 -1.71
CA HIS A 61 4.92 -16.55 -3.13
C HIS A 61 6.46 -16.61 -3.12
N GLN A 62 7.01 -17.68 -2.52
CA GLN A 62 8.30 -18.23 -2.94
C GLN A 62 8.04 -19.21 -4.08
#